data_AF-A0AAJ6B7N6-F1
#
_entry.id   AF-A0AAJ6B7N6-F1
#
_cell.length_a   1.000
_cell.length_b   1.000
_cell.length_c   1.000
_cell.angle_alpha   90.00
_cell.angle_beta   90.00
_cell.angle_gamma   90.00
#
_symmetry.space_group_name_H-M   'P 1'
#
loop_
_entity.id
_entity.type
_entity.pdbx_description
1 polymer ?
#
loop_
_entity_poly.entity_id
_entity_poly.type
_entity_poly.pdbx_seq_one_letter_code
_entity_poly.pdbx_strand_id
1 'polypeptide(L)'
;MRTHYALLLNCLVLFASCNSSATDQQGKKGDSLHTTIESAAAPNNTLQTAATRAAYSKIIKIDYQKNKEILDILPLLPDSAMATWEWKKEEREGMVRSLADNNQFADTTENFNTITKLTPNYFETSVVDGYWTASLYKVSENHYIVITNDVQGDGYKINAFEVKDQQITALSLDNLIGANPGNLLLKNNSEKCKSVISEEEMGMFTYNLSNPNLISISCYYLTKKANSDCFKGNEVILKFNKNLKRFDFIKVDWRNFKQ
;
A
#
# COMPACT_ATOMS: atom_id res chain seq x y z
N MET A 1 3.28 34.33 -55.67
CA MET A 1 4.72 34.23 -56.03
C MET A 1 5.43 33.73 -54.78
N ARG A 2 5.74 32.43 -54.62
CA ARG A 2 7.02 31.74 -54.98
C ARG A 2 8.24 32.59 -54.59
N THR A 3 9.11 32.19 -53.65
CA THR A 3 10.08 31.06 -53.71
C THR A 3 10.59 30.70 -52.29
N HIS A 4 10.53 29.43 -51.86
CA HIS A 4 11.63 28.44 -51.76
C HIS A 4 12.92 28.86 -51.04
N TYR A 5 13.26 28.18 -49.93
CA TYR A 5 14.60 27.63 -49.68
C TYR A 5 14.50 26.38 -48.80
N ALA A 6 15.08 25.28 -49.30
CA ALA A 6 15.30 24.01 -48.65
C ALA A 6 16.81 23.74 -48.65
N LEU A 7 17.37 23.24 -47.55
CA LEU A 7 18.69 22.58 -47.42
C LEU A 7 18.83 22.11 -45.96
N LEU A 8 18.63 20.85 -45.57
CA LEU A 8 19.49 19.65 -45.70
C LEU A 8 20.93 19.81 -45.18
N LEU A 9 21.23 19.23 -44.01
CA LEU A 9 22.41 18.39 -43.71
C LEU A 9 22.29 17.86 -42.26
N ASN A 10 21.99 16.58 -41.99
CA ASN A 10 22.90 15.43 -41.90
C ASN A 10 24.17 15.63 -41.05
N CYS A 11 24.22 15.00 -39.87
CA CYS A 11 25.35 14.24 -39.32
C CYS A 11 24.87 13.49 -38.05
N LEU A 12 24.60 12.18 -38.11
CA LEU A 12 25.54 11.07 -37.86
C LEU A 12 26.03 10.95 -36.40
N VAL A 13 25.31 10.10 -35.66
CA VAL A 13 25.77 9.00 -34.78
C VAL A 13 27.22 9.08 -34.27
N LEU A 14 27.37 9.16 -32.95
CA LEU A 14 28.43 8.46 -32.22
C LEU A 14 27.84 7.75 -31.00
N PHE A 15 27.71 6.43 -31.13
CA PHE A 15 27.69 5.51 -30.01
C PHE A 15 29.06 5.56 -29.33
N ALA A 16 29.09 5.81 -28.03
CA ALA A 16 30.25 5.52 -27.20
C ALA A 16 29.78 4.78 -25.93
N SER A 17 30.38 3.60 -25.79
CA SER A 17 30.13 2.51 -24.87
C SER A 17 29.91 2.84 -23.40
N CYS A 18 29.14 1.94 -22.78
CA CYS A 18 29.23 1.55 -21.38
C CYS A 18 30.68 1.45 -20.90
N ASN A 19 30.95 2.00 -19.72
CA ASN A 19 31.95 1.42 -18.83
C ASN A 19 31.34 1.31 -17.43
N SER A 20 31.07 0.06 -17.05
CA SER A 20 30.69 -0.36 -15.72
C SER A 20 31.89 -0.24 -14.78
N SER A 21 31.73 0.54 -13.72
CA SER A 21 32.60 0.46 -12.55
C SER A 21 31.72 0.17 -11.34
N ALA A 22 31.76 -1.09 -10.91
CA ALA A 22 31.28 -1.51 -9.62
C ALA A 22 32.15 -0.86 -8.52
N THR A 23 31.51 -0.26 -7.54
CA THR A 23 32.15 0.07 -6.27
C THR A 23 31.23 -0.38 -5.14
N ASP A 24 31.62 -1.48 -4.52
CA ASP A 24 31.18 -1.90 -3.19
C ASP A 24 31.44 -0.79 -2.18
N GLN A 25 30.43 -0.44 -1.39
CA GLN A 25 30.63 -0.08 0.02
C GLN A 25 29.48 -0.61 0.88
N GLN A 26 29.79 -1.65 1.64
CA GLN A 26 29.11 -2.02 2.88
C GLN A 26 29.26 -0.91 3.94
N GLY A 27 28.17 -0.65 4.66
CA GLY A 27 28.25 -0.25 6.07
C GLY A 27 27.25 0.80 6.54
N LYS A 28 26.08 0.37 7.04
CA LYS A 28 25.72 0.47 8.47
C LYS A 28 24.27 -0.02 8.70
N LYS A 29 24.16 -1.04 9.55
CA LYS A 29 22.93 -1.61 10.11
C LYS A 29 22.12 -0.53 10.85
N GLY A 30 20.86 -0.40 10.50
CA GLY A 30 19.80 0.04 11.40
C GLY A 30 18.87 -1.15 11.62
N ASP A 31 18.65 -1.53 12.88
CA ASP A 31 17.72 -2.60 13.26
C ASP A 31 16.31 -2.28 12.78
N SER A 32 15.92 -2.89 11.66
CA SER A 32 14.53 -3.09 11.28
C SER A 32 14.27 -4.58 11.44
N LEU A 33 13.42 -4.94 12.38
CA LEU A 33 12.99 -6.31 12.63
C LEU A 33 12.06 -6.75 11.48
N HIS A 34 12.62 -6.94 10.29
CA HIS A 34 11.95 -7.53 9.14
C HIS A 34 11.87 -9.05 9.36
N THR A 35 10.66 -9.59 9.36
CA THR A 35 10.45 -11.03 9.25
C THR A 35 11.06 -11.49 7.92
N THR A 36 12.05 -12.38 7.96
CA THR A 36 12.73 -12.92 6.77
C THR A 36 11.77 -13.79 5.96
N ILE A 37 11.45 -13.38 4.74
CA ILE A 37 10.71 -14.20 3.76
C ILE A 37 11.74 -15.06 3.03
N GLU A 38 11.90 -16.32 3.42
CA GLU A 38 12.77 -17.26 2.72
C GLU A 38 11.99 -18.01 1.63
N SER A 39 12.38 -17.79 0.38
CA SER A 39 11.89 -18.54 -0.78
C SER A 39 12.80 -19.75 -1.02
N ALA A 40 12.24 -20.97 -0.95
CA ALA A 40 12.95 -22.19 -1.32
C ALA A 40 12.24 -22.91 -2.46
N ALA A 41 12.99 -23.35 -3.47
CA ALA A 41 12.49 -24.19 -4.55
C ALA A 41 12.36 -25.65 -4.07
N ALA A 42 11.21 -26.28 -4.31
CA ALA A 42 10.97 -27.70 -4.01
C ALA A 42 11.20 -28.58 -5.25
N PRO A 43 11.63 -29.84 -5.10
CA PRO A 43 11.84 -30.77 -6.21
C PRO A 43 10.54 -31.48 -6.63
N ASN A 44 10.40 -31.66 -7.95
CA ASN A 44 9.23 -32.24 -8.62
C ASN A 44 9.18 -33.77 -8.57
N ASN A 45 8.00 -34.34 -8.33
CA ASN A 45 7.49 -35.52 -9.05
C ASN A 45 5.97 -35.71 -8.81
N THR A 46 5.16 -35.60 -9.89
CA THR A 46 4.19 -36.58 -10.45
C THR A 46 3.00 -35.87 -11.17
N LEU A 47 2.80 -36.25 -12.44
CA LEU A 47 1.83 -35.86 -13.48
C LEU A 47 0.35 -36.16 -13.07
N GLN A 48 -0.76 -35.59 -13.58
CA GLN A 48 -1.04 -34.91 -14.86
C GLN A 48 -2.47 -34.26 -14.87
N THR A 49 -2.76 -33.32 -13.98
CA THR A 49 -3.91 -32.38 -14.15
C THR A 49 -3.59 -30.97 -13.64
N ALA A 50 -2.41 -30.79 -13.04
CA ALA A 50 -1.89 -29.56 -12.45
C ALA A 50 -0.95 -28.76 -13.38
N ALA A 51 -0.84 -29.13 -14.66
CA ALA A 51 0.26 -28.70 -15.53
C ALA A 51 0.32 -27.19 -15.80
N THR A 52 -0.80 -26.46 -15.72
CA THR A 52 -0.81 -24.99 -15.79
C THR A 52 -0.63 -24.30 -14.44
N ARG A 53 -0.99 -24.94 -13.31
CA ARG A 53 -0.77 -24.38 -11.95
C ARG A 53 0.66 -24.58 -11.44
N ALA A 54 1.38 -25.59 -11.95
CA ALA A 54 2.70 -25.97 -11.45
C ALA A 54 3.86 -25.08 -11.92
N ALA A 55 3.67 -24.22 -12.93
CA ALA A 55 4.77 -23.42 -13.49
C ALA A 55 5.23 -22.28 -12.55
N TYR A 56 4.40 -21.86 -11.58
CA TYR A 56 4.64 -20.69 -10.75
C TYR A 56 4.61 -20.98 -9.25
N SER A 57 4.64 -22.25 -8.82
CA SER A 57 4.44 -22.62 -7.41
C SER A 57 5.61 -22.20 -6.52
N LYS A 58 5.59 -20.97 -6.01
CA LYS A 58 6.54 -20.51 -5.00
C LYS A 58 5.97 -20.85 -3.62
N ILE A 59 6.75 -21.55 -2.80
CA ILE A 59 6.39 -21.78 -1.40
C ILE A 59 6.74 -20.54 -0.60
N ILE A 60 5.73 -19.96 0.05
CA ILE A 60 5.88 -18.81 0.95
C ILE A 60 5.69 -19.30 2.37
N LYS A 61 6.70 -19.08 3.23
CA LYS A 61 6.67 -19.43 4.64
C LYS A 61 6.35 -18.21 5.49
N ILE A 62 5.35 -18.33 6.37
CA ILE A 62 4.91 -17.29 7.29
C ILE A 62 4.58 -17.95 8.61
N ASP A 63 5.09 -17.41 9.72
CA ASP A 63 4.66 -17.77 11.06
C ASP A 63 3.21 -17.31 11.27
N TYR A 64 2.28 -18.26 11.22
CA TYR A 64 0.85 -18.00 11.36
C TYR A 64 0.53 -17.49 12.76
N GLN A 65 1.09 -18.08 13.82
CA GLN A 65 0.78 -17.70 15.20
C GLN A 65 1.19 -16.26 15.49
N LYS A 66 2.33 -15.82 14.95
CA LYS A 66 2.80 -14.44 15.09
C LYS A 66 1.90 -13.41 14.39
N ASN A 67 1.24 -13.78 13.30
CA ASN A 67 0.45 -12.87 12.46
C ASN A 67 -1.04 -13.26 12.43
N LYS A 68 -1.49 -14.01 13.43
CA LYS A 68 -2.77 -14.70 13.42
C LYS A 68 -3.94 -13.74 13.17
N GLU A 69 -3.96 -12.60 13.85
CA GLU A 69 -5.08 -11.66 13.79
C GLU A 69 -5.25 -11.02 12.41
N ILE A 70 -4.15 -10.55 11.79
CA ILE A 70 -4.23 -9.97 10.44
C ILE A 70 -4.57 -11.04 9.41
N LEU A 71 -4.02 -12.24 9.53
CA LEU A 71 -4.30 -13.35 8.61
C LEU A 71 -5.75 -13.81 8.71
N ASP A 72 -6.29 -13.97 9.92
CA ASP A 72 -7.67 -14.40 10.13
C ASP A 72 -8.71 -13.34 9.71
N ILE A 73 -8.31 -12.07 9.64
CA ILE A 73 -9.16 -10.99 9.12
C ILE A 73 -9.23 -11.02 7.60
N LEU A 74 -8.19 -11.49 6.91
CA LEU A 74 -8.16 -11.46 5.44
C LEU A 74 -9.40 -12.08 4.81
N PRO A 75 -9.89 -13.28 5.20
CA PRO A 75 -11.09 -13.89 4.61
C PRO A 75 -12.40 -13.19 4.95
N LEU A 76 -12.42 -12.35 5.99
CA LEU A 76 -13.64 -11.62 6.40
C LEU A 76 -13.91 -10.42 5.51
N LEU A 77 -12.87 -9.86 4.88
CA LEU A 77 -13.02 -8.70 4.00
C LEU A 77 -13.90 -9.06 2.77
N PRO A 78 -14.76 -8.16 2.29
CA PRO A 78 -15.51 -8.41 1.07
C PRO A 78 -14.57 -8.38 -0.15
N ASP A 79 -14.87 -9.16 -1.18
CA ASP A 79 -14.10 -9.15 -2.44
C ASP A 79 -14.00 -7.74 -3.06
N SER A 80 -15.01 -6.89 -2.82
CA SER A 80 -15.02 -5.50 -3.27
C SER A 80 -13.91 -4.62 -2.67
N ALA A 81 -13.28 -5.05 -1.57
CA ALA A 81 -12.15 -4.38 -0.94
C ALA A 81 -10.81 -4.75 -1.57
N MET A 82 -10.79 -5.74 -2.47
CA MET A 82 -9.62 -6.25 -3.21
C MET A 82 -9.94 -6.41 -4.70
N ALA A 83 -10.93 -5.67 -5.21
CA ALA A 83 -11.51 -5.92 -6.53
C ALA A 83 -10.47 -5.84 -7.65
N THR A 84 -9.53 -4.90 -7.53
CA THR A 84 -8.44 -4.69 -8.50
C THR A 84 -7.45 -5.85 -8.59
N TRP A 85 -7.40 -6.65 -7.51
CA TRP A 85 -6.51 -7.79 -7.34
C TRP A 85 -7.20 -9.11 -7.65
N GLU A 86 -8.52 -9.06 -7.88
CA GLU A 86 -9.41 -10.19 -8.09
C GLU A 86 -9.30 -11.31 -7.03
N TRP A 87 -8.71 -11.02 -5.87
CA TRP A 87 -8.39 -12.01 -4.84
C TRP A 87 -9.65 -12.44 -4.09
N LYS A 88 -10.17 -13.61 -4.46
CA LYS A 88 -11.46 -14.09 -3.98
C LYS A 88 -11.41 -14.55 -2.54
N LYS A 89 -12.56 -14.51 -1.88
CA LYS A 89 -12.71 -15.00 -0.51
C LYS A 89 -12.20 -16.43 -0.34
N GLU A 90 -12.57 -17.33 -1.24
CA GLU A 90 -12.22 -18.75 -1.16
C GLU A 90 -10.70 -18.97 -1.24
N GLU A 91 -10.00 -18.14 -2.01
CA GLU A 91 -8.54 -18.16 -2.13
C GLU A 91 -7.88 -17.69 -0.85
N ARG A 92 -8.40 -16.62 -0.24
CA ARG A 92 -7.95 -16.11 1.07
C ARG A 92 -8.17 -17.15 2.16
N GLU A 93 -9.32 -17.81 2.20
CA GLU A 93 -9.60 -18.92 3.12
C GLU A 93 -8.66 -20.11 2.91
N GLY A 94 -8.34 -20.45 1.66
CA GLY A 94 -7.38 -21.49 1.32
C GLY A 94 -5.95 -21.17 1.79
N MET A 95 -5.52 -19.92 1.58
CA MET A 95 -4.21 -19.44 2.05
C MET A 95 -4.12 -19.50 3.57
N VAL A 96 -5.10 -18.94 4.28
CA VAL A 96 -5.11 -18.89 5.74
C VAL A 96 -5.13 -20.29 6.35
N ARG A 97 -5.94 -21.22 5.82
CA ARG A 97 -5.91 -22.63 6.26
C ARG A 97 -4.54 -23.27 6.07
N SER A 98 -3.92 -23.07 4.90
CA SER A 98 -2.59 -23.64 4.62
C SER A 98 -1.53 -23.10 5.59
N LEU A 99 -1.59 -21.80 5.89
CA LEU A 99 -0.74 -21.14 6.88
C LEU A 99 -1.00 -21.67 8.30
N ALA A 100 -2.26 -21.83 8.71
CA ALA A 100 -2.61 -22.35 10.03
C ALA A 100 -2.11 -23.78 10.25
N ASP A 101 -2.21 -24.62 9.21
CA ASP A 101 -1.83 -26.03 9.29
C ASP A 101 -0.31 -26.23 9.15
N ASN A 102 0.36 -25.41 8.34
CA ASN A 102 1.73 -25.70 7.89
C ASN A 102 2.73 -24.54 8.01
N ASN A 103 2.30 -23.34 8.45
CA ASN A 103 3.08 -22.10 8.37
C ASN A 103 3.61 -21.78 6.96
N GLN A 104 2.94 -22.29 5.92
CA GLN A 104 3.31 -22.05 4.52
C GLN A 104 2.12 -22.21 3.58
N PHE A 105 2.20 -21.59 2.40
CA PHE A 105 1.28 -21.83 1.29
C PHE A 105 2.03 -21.80 -0.05
N ALA A 106 1.44 -22.40 -1.09
CA ALA A 106 1.94 -22.30 -2.45
C ALA A 106 1.19 -21.18 -3.17
N ASP A 107 1.91 -20.14 -3.60
CA ASP A 107 1.36 -19.17 -4.54
C ASP A 107 1.32 -19.80 -5.92
N THR A 108 0.14 -19.84 -6.54
CA THR A 108 -0.06 -20.45 -7.87
C THR A 108 -0.55 -19.43 -8.89
N THR A 109 -0.51 -18.13 -8.56
CA THR A 109 -0.96 -17.05 -9.43
C THR A 109 0.13 -16.65 -10.43
N GLU A 110 -0.27 -16.46 -11.69
CA GLU A 110 0.65 -16.09 -12.79
C GLU A 110 1.32 -14.71 -12.55
N ASN A 111 0.61 -13.81 -11.88
CA ASN A 111 1.05 -12.43 -11.64
C ASN A 111 1.80 -12.23 -10.31
N PHE A 112 2.10 -13.30 -9.56
CA PHE A 112 2.73 -13.29 -8.23
C PHE A 112 2.21 -12.14 -7.35
N ASN A 113 1.14 -12.39 -6.58
CA ASN A 113 0.78 -11.53 -5.46
C ASN A 113 1.90 -11.62 -4.41
N THR A 114 2.94 -10.80 -4.59
CA THR A 114 4.12 -10.84 -3.74
C THR A 114 3.73 -10.18 -2.43
N ILE A 115 3.67 -10.96 -1.35
CA ILE A 115 3.57 -10.39 -0.01
C ILE A 115 4.88 -9.64 0.26
N THR A 116 4.85 -8.33 0.16
CA THR A 116 6.03 -7.46 0.34
C THR A 116 6.27 -7.14 1.80
N LYS A 117 5.20 -7.11 2.60
CA LYS A 117 5.29 -6.81 4.03
C LYS A 117 4.20 -7.51 4.82
N LEU A 118 4.62 -8.14 5.92
CA LEU A 118 3.71 -8.73 6.90
C LEU A 118 4.22 -8.47 8.31
N THR A 119 3.38 -7.82 9.11
CA THR A 119 3.51 -7.66 10.56
C THR A 119 2.17 -8.04 11.22
N PRO A 120 2.11 -8.20 12.55
CA PRO A 120 0.86 -8.56 13.23
C PRO A 120 -0.31 -7.59 12.99
N ASN A 121 -0.04 -6.37 12.54
CA ASN A 121 -1.03 -5.31 12.31
C ASN A 121 -1.08 -4.80 10.87
N TYR A 122 -0.26 -5.34 9.96
CA TYR A 122 -0.12 -4.81 8.61
C TYR A 122 0.18 -5.91 7.60
N PHE A 123 -0.62 -5.97 6.55
CA PHE A 123 -0.41 -6.82 5.40
C PHE A 123 -0.25 -5.94 4.16
N GLU A 124 0.72 -6.25 3.31
CA GLU A 124 0.90 -5.63 2.01
C GLU A 124 1.22 -6.69 0.96
N THR A 125 0.53 -6.61 -0.17
CA THR A 125 0.88 -7.33 -1.38
C THR A 125 0.99 -6.37 -2.54
N SER A 126 1.89 -6.66 -3.48
CA SER A 126 2.14 -5.82 -4.64
C SER A 126 2.20 -6.62 -5.93
N VAL A 127 1.83 -5.97 -7.03
CA VAL A 127 2.18 -6.34 -8.40
C VAL A 127 3.01 -5.20 -9.01
N VAL A 128 3.38 -5.30 -10.29
CA VAL A 128 4.27 -4.33 -10.96
C VAL A 128 3.77 -2.87 -10.81
N ASP A 129 2.47 -2.63 -10.97
CA ASP A 129 1.90 -1.27 -11.04
C ASP A 129 0.88 -0.96 -9.92
N GLY A 130 1.01 -1.62 -8.77
CA GLY A 130 0.08 -1.39 -7.67
C GLY A 130 0.45 -2.11 -6.38
N TYR A 131 -0.24 -1.73 -5.30
CA TYR A 131 -0.20 -2.45 -4.05
C TYR A 131 -1.56 -2.46 -3.36
N TRP A 132 -1.80 -3.51 -2.59
CA TRP A 132 -2.93 -3.63 -1.69
C TRP A 132 -2.43 -3.77 -0.26
N THR A 133 -3.09 -3.08 0.67
CA THR A 133 -2.76 -3.18 2.09
C THR A 133 -3.99 -3.40 2.95
N ALA A 134 -3.78 -4.03 4.10
CA ALA A 134 -4.69 -4.01 5.23
C ALA A 134 -3.94 -3.67 6.53
N SER A 135 -4.54 -2.79 7.32
CA SER A 135 -4.03 -2.37 8.62
C SER A 135 -5.05 -2.62 9.73
N LEU A 136 -4.57 -3.17 10.85
CA LEU A 136 -5.37 -3.38 12.05
C LEU A 136 -5.10 -2.33 13.12
N TYR A 137 -6.19 -1.77 13.64
CA TYR A 137 -6.18 -0.90 14.82
C TYR A 137 -7.01 -1.56 15.92
N LYS A 138 -6.33 -2.07 16.95
CA LYS A 138 -6.95 -2.87 18.01
C LYS A 138 -7.82 -1.99 18.93
N VAL A 139 -9.10 -2.31 19.03
CA VAL A 139 -10.04 -1.71 20.00
C VAL A 139 -10.00 -2.50 21.31
N SER A 140 -10.20 -3.82 21.21
CA SER A 140 -10.07 -4.80 22.30
C SER A 140 -9.69 -6.16 21.73
N GLU A 141 -9.72 -7.21 22.55
CA GLU A 141 -9.60 -8.58 22.06
C GLU A 141 -10.71 -8.88 21.05
N ASN A 142 -10.38 -9.53 19.93
CA ASN A 142 -11.30 -9.88 18.83
C ASN A 142 -12.10 -8.69 18.25
N HIS A 143 -11.60 -7.46 18.43
CA HIS A 143 -12.27 -6.24 18.00
C HIS A 143 -11.27 -5.24 17.41
N TYR A 144 -11.41 -4.98 16.11
CA TYR A 144 -10.46 -4.18 15.33
C TYR A 144 -11.21 -3.20 14.42
N ILE A 145 -10.59 -2.05 14.20
CA ILE A 145 -10.84 -1.25 13.00
C ILE A 145 -9.84 -1.68 11.94
N VAL A 146 -10.33 -2.00 10.75
CA VAL A 146 -9.52 -2.44 9.61
C VAL A 146 -9.62 -1.37 8.53
N ILE A 147 -8.47 -0.89 8.06
CA ILE A 147 -8.41 0.00 6.91
C ILE A 147 -7.69 -0.72 5.79
N THR A 148 -8.29 -0.77 4.61
CA THR A 148 -7.65 -1.29 3.41
C THR A 148 -7.33 -0.14 2.45
N ASN A 149 -6.23 -0.28 1.72
CA ASN A 149 -5.85 0.63 0.64
C ASN A 149 -5.54 -0.19 -0.60
N ASP A 150 -6.34 -0.02 -1.64
CA ASP A 150 -6.17 -0.63 -2.95
C ASP A 150 -5.66 0.46 -3.92
N VAL A 151 -4.42 0.31 -4.39
CA VAL A 151 -3.73 1.28 -5.26
C VAL A 151 -3.35 0.62 -6.57
N GLN A 152 -3.84 1.20 -7.68
CA GLN A 152 -3.49 0.80 -9.05
C GLN A 152 -3.35 2.05 -9.92
N GLY A 153 -2.17 2.25 -10.52
CA GLY A 153 -1.85 3.49 -11.23
C GLY A 153 -2.07 4.72 -10.34
N ASP A 154 -2.85 5.68 -10.83
CA ASP A 154 -3.23 6.90 -10.09
C ASP A 154 -4.52 6.72 -9.26
N GLY A 155 -5.12 5.53 -9.28
CA GLY A 155 -6.35 5.21 -8.55
C GLY A 155 -6.07 4.74 -7.12
N TYR A 156 -6.83 5.29 -6.17
CA TYR A 156 -6.77 4.92 -4.75
C TYR A 156 -8.18 4.60 -4.26
N LYS A 157 -8.34 3.42 -3.65
CA LYS A 157 -9.58 3.05 -2.97
C LYS A 157 -9.30 2.65 -1.53
N ILE A 158 -9.54 3.60 -0.63
CA ILE A 158 -9.51 3.37 0.81
C ILE A 158 -10.86 2.85 1.27
N ASN A 159 -10.88 1.73 1.98
CA ASN A 159 -12.08 1.22 2.64
C ASN A 159 -11.82 1.05 4.14
N ALA A 160 -12.89 1.12 4.93
CA ALA A 160 -12.81 0.95 6.36
C ALA A 160 -13.88 -0.03 6.85
N PHE A 161 -13.51 -0.84 7.85
CA PHE A 161 -14.40 -1.84 8.44
C PHE A 161 -14.21 -1.90 9.95
N GLU A 162 -15.29 -2.18 10.67
CA GLU A 162 -15.24 -2.69 12.04
C GLU A 162 -15.33 -4.21 11.96
N VAL A 163 -14.34 -4.90 12.53
CA VAL A 163 -14.37 -6.35 12.72
C VAL A 163 -14.52 -6.63 14.20
N LYS A 164 -15.62 -7.27 14.59
CA LYS A 164 -15.89 -7.65 15.98
C LYS A 164 -16.46 -9.05 16.01
N ASP A 165 -15.80 -9.95 16.76
CA ASP A 165 -16.27 -11.33 16.95
C ASP A 165 -16.56 -12.05 15.61
N GLN A 166 -15.63 -11.92 14.65
CA GLN A 166 -15.73 -12.44 13.27
C GLN A 166 -16.83 -11.82 12.39
N GLN A 167 -17.55 -10.81 12.88
CA GLN A 167 -18.50 -10.04 12.09
C GLN A 167 -17.84 -8.79 11.53
N ILE A 168 -18.09 -8.50 10.26
CA ILE A 168 -17.56 -7.33 9.57
C ILE A 168 -18.68 -6.33 9.26
N THR A 169 -18.45 -5.07 9.56
CA THR A 169 -19.35 -3.96 9.23
C THR A 169 -18.57 -2.87 8.52
N ALA A 170 -19.05 -2.41 7.36
CA ALA A 170 -18.42 -1.30 6.67
C ALA A 170 -18.55 0.01 7.47
N LEU A 171 -17.49 0.81 7.48
CA LEU A 171 -17.44 2.12 8.10
C LEU A 171 -17.20 3.20 7.06
N SER A 172 -17.71 4.39 7.32
CA SER A 172 -17.30 5.59 6.58
C SER A 172 -15.92 6.03 7.05
N LEU A 173 -15.01 6.29 6.08
CA LEU A 173 -13.69 6.84 6.37
C LEU A 173 -13.81 8.25 6.99
N ASP A 174 -14.81 9.04 6.59
CA ASP A 174 -15.08 10.35 7.16
C ASP A 174 -15.43 10.27 8.65
N ASN A 175 -16.14 9.21 9.07
CA ASN A 175 -16.44 9.00 10.49
C ASN A 175 -15.18 8.62 11.30
N LEU A 176 -14.21 7.95 10.66
CA LEU A 176 -12.95 7.57 11.30
C LEU A 176 -11.96 8.73 11.41
N ILE A 177 -11.86 9.57 10.39
CA ILE A 177 -10.90 10.69 10.36
C ILE A 177 -11.54 11.98 10.93
N GLY A 178 -12.86 12.13 10.80
CA GLY A 178 -13.63 13.29 11.28
C GLY A 178 -13.51 14.55 10.41
N ALA A 179 -12.71 14.53 9.35
CA ALA A 179 -12.54 15.65 8.42
C ALA A 179 -11.91 15.18 7.09
N ASN A 180 -12.16 15.92 6.01
CA ASN A 180 -11.40 15.78 4.77
C ASN A 180 -9.91 16.15 5.04
N PRO A 181 -8.94 15.29 4.68
CA PRO A 181 -7.51 15.56 4.89
C PRO A 181 -7.02 16.89 4.33
N GLY A 182 -7.53 17.34 3.18
CA GLY A 182 -7.18 18.63 2.58
C GLY A 182 -7.54 19.81 3.47
N ASN A 183 -8.72 19.77 4.10
CA ASN A 183 -9.14 20.81 5.06
C ASN A 183 -8.22 20.87 6.29
N LEU A 184 -7.67 19.73 6.71
CA LEU A 184 -6.74 19.68 7.83
C LEU A 184 -5.39 20.34 7.50
N LEU A 185 -4.99 20.40 6.24
CA LEU A 185 -3.73 21.00 5.78
C LEU A 185 -3.80 22.52 5.59
N LEU A 186 -5.00 23.08 5.40
CA LEU A 186 -5.20 24.50 5.15
C LEU A 186 -4.73 25.37 6.34
N LYS A 187 -4.12 26.51 6.01
CA LYS A 187 -3.76 27.57 6.97
C LYS A 187 -4.95 28.48 7.26
N ASN A 188 -5.82 28.70 6.27
CA ASN A 188 -7.04 29.49 6.36
C ASN A 188 -8.11 28.95 5.38
N ASN A 189 -9.36 29.37 5.56
CA ASN A 189 -10.49 28.92 4.73
C ASN A 189 -10.66 29.74 3.43
N SER A 190 -9.57 30.27 2.85
CA SER A 190 -9.63 31.02 1.60
C SER A 190 -10.07 30.11 0.44
N GLU A 191 -11.07 30.54 -0.33
CA GLU A 191 -11.53 29.81 -1.53
C GLU A 191 -10.41 29.60 -2.55
N LYS A 192 -9.48 30.56 -2.69
CA LYS A 192 -8.28 30.42 -3.53
C LYS A 192 -7.37 29.27 -3.07
N CYS A 193 -7.30 29.01 -1.76
CA CYS A 193 -6.47 27.94 -1.23
C CYS A 193 -7.19 26.59 -1.28
N LYS A 194 -8.52 26.59 -1.10
CA LYS A 194 -9.35 25.39 -1.30
C LYS A 194 -9.29 24.92 -2.75
N SER A 195 -9.32 25.82 -3.74
CA SER A 195 -9.25 25.47 -5.16
C SER A 195 -7.95 24.78 -5.58
N VAL A 196 -6.87 24.90 -4.79
CA VAL A 196 -5.61 24.17 -5.03
C VAL A 196 -5.77 22.68 -4.72
N ILE A 197 -6.71 22.33 -3.84
CA ILE A 197 -7.05 20.96 -3.52
C ILE A 197 -8.26 20.54 -4.39
N SER A 198 -9.28 21.40 -4.54
CA SER A 198 -10.66 21.04 -4.84
C SER A 198 -11.07 20.74 -6.30
N GLU A 199 -10.22 20.18 -7.16
CA GLU A 199 -10.69 19.78 -8.51
C GLU A 199 -10.51 18.28 -8.84
N GLU A 200 -9.66 17.50 -8.16
CA GLU A 200 -9.35 16.08 -8.53
C GLU A 200 -9.11 15.13 -7.31
N GLU A 201 -9.62 15.52 -6.13
CA GLU A 201 -9.09 15.23 -4.78
C GLU A 201 -8.90 13.78 -4.26
N MET A 202 -9.42 12.73 -4.87
CA MET A 202 -9.25 11.38 -4.29
C MET A 202 -7.95 10.68 -4.69
N GLY A 203 -7.31 11.10 -5.79
CA GLY A 203 -6.07 10.49 -6.29
C GLY A 203 -4.78 11.03 -5.68
N MET A 204 -4.82 12.13 -4.93
CA MET A 204 -3.59 12.88 -4.58
C MET A 204 -3.03 12.54 -3.20
N PHE A 205 -3.82 11.89 -2.35
CA PHE A 205 -3.43 11.57 -0.98
C PHE A 205 -2.88 10.15 -0.87
N THR A 206 -1.65 10.04 -0.38
CA THR A 206 -1.03 8.78 0.02
C THR A 206 -1.28 8.52 1.49
N TYR A 207 -1.69 7.29 1.81
CA TYR A 207 -1.95 6.83 3.18
C TYR A 207 -0.83 5.89 3.63
N ASN A 208 -0.12 6.27 4.70
CA ASN A 208 0.76 5.35 5.41
C ASN A 208 0.02 4.78 6.61
N LEU A 209 -0.38 3.51 6.49
CA LEU A 209 -1.18 2.78 7.47
C LEU A 209 -0.36 1.72 8.23
N SER A 210 0.96 1.70 8.08
CA SER A 210 1.80 0.61 8.61
C SER A 210 1.99 0.63 10.14
N ASN A 211 1.73 1.77 10.79
CA ASN A 211 1.83 1.91 12.23
C ASN A 211 0.53 1.47 12.92
N PRO A 212 0.58 0.66 14.00
CA PRO A 212 -0.62 0.14 14.67
C PRO A 212 -1.44 1.20 15.42
N ASN A 213 -0.90 2.40 15.63
CA ASN A 213 -1.53 3.47 16.40
C ASN A 213 -1.63 4.80 15.64
N LEU A 214 -0.98 4.92 14.49
CA LEU A 214 -0.88 6.17 13.74
C LEU A 214 -1.26 5.94 12.28
N ILE A 215 -1.85 6.97 11.69
CA ILE A 215 -1.91 7.12 10.23
C ILE A 215 -1.24 8.42 9.85
N SER A 216 -0.50 8.38 8.75
CA SER A 216 -0.02 9.57 8.06
C SER A 216 -0.74 9.65 6.72
N ILE A 217 -1.29 10.83 6.42
CA ILE A 217 -1.98 11.11 5.17
C ILE A 217 -1.25 12.30 4.55
N SER A 218 -0.68 12.10 3.36
CA SER A 218 0.18 13.11 2.76
C SER A 218 -0.15 13.36 1.30
N CYS A 219 -0.01 14.61 0.85
CA CYS A 219 -0.20 14.99 -0.55
C CYS A 219 1.15 15.36 -1.17
N TYR A 220 1.61 14.54 -2.12
CA TYR A 220 2.90 14.72 -2.79
C TYR A 220 2.99 16.03 -3.59
N TYR A 221 1.87 16.46 -4.16
CA TYR A 221 1.77 17.65 -4.99
C TYR A 221 1.89 18.97 -4.22
N LEU A 222 1.74 18.94 -2.89
CA LEU A 222 1.91 20.11 -2.04
C LEU A 222 3.36 20.19 -1.55
N THR A 223 4.06 21.25 -1.96
CA THR A 223 5.44 21.51 -1.53
C THR A 223 5.52 22.78 -0.69
N LYS A 224 6.45 22.79 0.28
CA LYS A 224 6.64 23.95 1.15
C LYS A 224 6.94 25.21 0.36
N LYS A 225 7.75 25.09 -0.70
CA LYS A 225 8.18 26.21 -1.54
C LYS A 225 7.03 26.85 -2.32
N ALA A 226 6.12 26.04 -2.87
CA ALA A 226 5.04 26.54 -3.72
C ALA A 226 3.77 26.88 -2.93
N ASN A 227 3.55 26.26 -1.78
CA ASN A 227 2.22 26.22 -1.16
C ASN A 227 2.15 26.74 0.30
N SER A 228 3.25 27.23 0.90
CA SER A 228 3.26 27.67 2.31
C SER A 228 2.32 28.82 2.66
N ASP A 229 1.89 29.60 1.66
CA ASP A 229 0.97 30.70 1.88
C ASP A 229 -0.47 30.20 2.15
N CYS A 230 -0.82 29.07 1.54
CA CYS A 230 -2.14 28.45 1.65
C CYS A 230 -2.18 27.31 2.69
N PHE A 231 -1.07 26.61 2.89
CA PHE A 231 -1.01 25.38 3.65
C PHE A 231 -0.01 25.46 4.79
N LYS A 232 -0.32 24.83 5.92
CA LYS A 232 0.61 24.72 7.06
C LYS A 232 1.52 23.49 6.97
N GLY A 233 1.21 22.56 6.07
CA GLY A 233 2.00 21.38 5.75
C GLY A 233 1.41 20.60 4.58
N ASN A 234 1.99 19.45 4.27
CA ASN A 234 1.52 18.51 3.25
C ASN A 234 1.28 17.10 3.81
N GLU A 235 1.46 16.89 5.13
CA GLU A 235 1.21 15.64 5.82
C GLU A 235 0.40 15.91 7.10
N VAL A 236 -0.67 15.15 7.28
CA VAL A 236 -1.44 15.08 8.53
C VAL A 236 -1.06 13.80 9.24
N ILE A 237 -0.77 13.90 10.54
CA ILE A 237 -0.57 12.73 11.41
C ILE A 237 -1.73 12.64 12.39
N LEU A 238 -2.35 11.46 12.43
CA LEU A 238 -3.48 11.17 13.30
C LEU A 238 -3.17 9.94 14.15
N LYS A 239 -3.74 9.89 15.36
CA LYS A 239 -3.56 8.78 16.32
C LYS A 239 -4.86 8.08 16.60
N PHE A 240 -4.84 6.76 16.56
CA PHE A 240 -6.01 5.95 16.85
C PHE A 240 -6.42 6.08 18.32
N ASN A 241 -7.69 6.41 18.55
CA ASN A 241 -8.33 6.44 19.85
C ASN A 241 -9.29 5.26 19.96
N LYS A 242 -8.85 4.20 20.62
CA LYS A 242 -9.63 2.97 20.80
C LYS A 242 -10.97 3.17 21.52
N ASN A 243 -11.10 4.18 22.39
CA ASN A 243 -12.33 4.43 23.14
C ASN A 243 -13.40 5.04 22.24
N LEU A 244 -12.99 5.87 21.28
CA LEU A 244 -13.87 6.52 20.31
C LEU A 244 -13.94 5.77 18.98
N LYS A 245 -13.09 4.76 18.79
CA LYS A 245 -12.92 3.99 17.55
C LYS A 245 -12.65 4.87 16.31
N ARG A 246 -11.92 5.97 16.50
CA ARG A 246 -11.61 6.95 15.45
C ARG A 246 -10.19 7.48 15.61
N PHE A 247 -9.72 8.28 14.68
CA PHE A 247 -8.41 8.91 14.72
C PHE A 247 -8.52 10.35 15.19
N ASP A 248 -7.74 10.69 16.21
CA ASP A 248 -7.61 12.05 16.72
C ASP A 248 -6.42 12.74 16.06
N PHE A 249 -6.60 14.03 15.75
CA PHE A 249 -5.56 14.86 15.17
C PHE A 249 -4.36 15.02 16.11
N ILE A 250 -3.14 14.80 15.59
CA ILE A 250 -1.89 15.06 16.31
C ILE A 250 -1.26 16.35 15.80
N LYS A 251 -0.88 16.38 14.51
CA LYS A 251 -0.16 17.51 13.92
C LYS A 251 -0.24 17.53 12.40
N VAL A 252 0.17 18.66 11.83
CA VAL A 252 0.48 18.83 10.41
C VAL A 252 1.94 19.23 10.27
N ASP A 253 2.65 18.60 9.33
CA ASP A 253 4.05 18.86 9.04
C ASP A 253 4.32 19.00 7.53
N TRP A 254 5.49 19.54 7.20
CA TRP A 254 6.06 19.48 5.85
C TRP A 254 6.95 18.25 5.71
N ARG A 255 6.46 17.25 4.99
CA ARG A 255 7.23 16.10 4.55
C ARG A 255 8.00 16.44 3.28
N ASN A 256 9.30 16.17 3.32
CA ASN A 256 10.15 16.23 2.13
C ASN A 256 10.08 14.88 1.42
N PHE A 257 9.40 14.84 0.29
CA PHE A 257 9.50 13.71 -0.62
C PHE A 257 10.83 13.85 -1.38
N LYS A 258 11.68 12.83 -1.33
CA LYS A 258 12.87 12.81 -2.20
C LYS A 258 12.36 12.68 -3.64
N GLN A 259 12.64 13.69 -4.45
CA GLN A 259 12.48 13.62 -5.91
C GLN A 259 13.64 12.83 -6.51
#